data_AF-A0A951M8L4-F1
#
_entry.id   AF-A0A951M8L4-F1
#
_cell.length_a   1.000
_cell.length_b   1.000
_cell.length_c   1.000
_cell.angle_alpha   90.00
_cell.angle_beta   90.00
_cell.angle_gamma   90.00
#
_symmetry.space_group_name_H-M   'P 1'
#
loop_
_entity.id
_entity.type
_entity.pdbx_description
1 polymer ?
#
loop_
_entity_poly.entity_id
_entity_poly.type
_entity_poly.pdbx_seq_one_letter_code
_entity_poly.pdbx_strand_id
1 'polypeptide(L)'
;MPSTPNPLHGFQVDRATIRTIGHDLQRPECILAERDGTLWAADARGGVTRIGADGQQRFIGQQADPRFASAAQASTQDVEAQYTQGTLPNGLAFAANGDVLIANFGTDRLEVMTREGHTRTLHDTLNGQPIGKVNFVLRDSKNRIWLTVSTRVNPWTQAASSRVRDGYIAVLDEHGLRVVAEGFHFTNEIRFDADEAWLYIVETTGPHISRMRVVESAQGVRLTGREVFGPSHLGGFPDGIAFDAHGNLWCTLVMVDQLIALTPQGDELLLLDDGDPAASQALLRKMEDGTLTTDDMLRARGTLAPWMASITFGGPDLRTVYIGSLMGTTIPFFTSPVAGLPMVHW
;
A
#
# COMPACT_ATOMS: atom_id res chain seq x y z
N MET A 1 -19.61 29.35 1.25
CA MET A 1 -20.68 28.33 1.09
C MET A 1 -20.61 27.43 2.32
N PRO A 2 -21.72 27.02 2.95
CA PRO A 2 -21.64 25.99 3.98
C PRO A 2 -21.04 24.73 3.33
N SER A 3 -19.95 24.21 3.92
CA SER A 3 -19.33 22.97 3.46
C SER A 3 -20.39 21.87 3.47
N THR A 4 -20.57 21.18 2.34
CA THR A 4 -21.40 19.98 2.30
C THR A 4 -20.98 19.03 3.43
N PRO A 5 -21.91 18.47 4.21
CA PRO A 5 -21.58 17.51 5.27
C PRO A 5 -20.72 16.38 4.71
N ASN A 6 -19.73 15.93 5.50
CA ASN A 6 -18.86 14.84 5.08
C ASN A 6 -19.66 13.54 4.95
N PRO A 7 -19.65 12.87 3.78
CA PRO A 7 -20.45 11.68 3.53
C PRO A 7 -20.06 10.47 4.39
N LEU A 8 -18.90 10.50 5.06
CA LEU A 8 -18.45 9.42 5.93
C LEU A 8 -18.96 9.53 7.37
N HIS A 9 -19.52 10.66 7.79
CA HIS A 9 -20.08 10.77 9.14
C HIS A 9 -21.27 9.81 9.31
N GLY A 10 -21.12 8.84 10.22
CA GLY A 10 -22.11 7.80 10.47
C GLY A 10 -22.13 6.67 9.44
N PHE A 11 -21.24 6.70 8.44
CA PHE A 11 -21.05 5.58 7.52
C PHE A 11 -20.20 4.49 8.18
N GLN A 12 -20.66 3.25 8.07
CA GLN A 12 -19.86 2.05 8.32
C GLN A 12 -20.14 1.06 7.19
N VAL A 13 -19.13 0.29 6.82
CA VAL A 13 -19.27 -0.76 5.82
C VAL A 13 -20.13 -1.87 6.41
N ASP A 14 -21.28 -2.13 5.79
CA ASP A 14 -22.07 -3.31 6.11
C ASP A 14 -21.33 -4.55 5.58
N ARG A 15 -20.74 -5.31 6.50
CA ARG A 15 -20.01 -6.53 6.22
C ARG A 15 -20.82 -7.55 5.41
N ALA A 16 -22.15 -7.57 5.54
CA ALA A 16 -23.01 -8.48 4.77
C ALA A 16 -23.08 -8.12 3.26
N THR A 17 -22.70 -6.90 2.90
CA THR A 17 -22.71 -6.42 1.50
C THR A 17 -21.38 -6.66 0.77
N ILE A 18 -20.34 -7.05 1.50
CA ILE A 18 -19.01 -7.29 0.93
C ILE A 18 -19.04 -8.51 0.02
N ARG A 19 -18.49 -8.33 -1.18
CA ARG A 19 -18.33 -9.39 -2.18
C ARG A 19 -16.84 -9.60 -2.42
N THR A 20 -16.48 -10.68 -3.10
CA THR A 20 -15.09 -10.95 -3.48
C THR A 20 -14.96 -11.15 -4.98
N ILE A 21 -13.79 -10.81 -5.53
CA ILE A 21 -13.40 -11.05 -6.92
C ILE A 21 -11.99 -11.66 -6.96
N GLY A 22 -11.71 -12.43 -8.00
CA GLY A 22 -10.48 -13.20 -8.13
C GLY A 22 -10.47 -14.47 -7.28
N HIS A 23 -9.56 -15.37 -7.60
CA HIS A 23 -9.33 -16.63 -6.91
C HIS A 23 -7.86 -17.03 -7.02
N ASP A 24 -7.37 -17.87 -6.10
CA ASP A 24 -5.98 -18.39 -6.12
C ASP A 24 -4.90 -17.29 -6.28
N LEU A 25 -5.21 -16.08 -5.77
CA LEU A 25 -4.24 -15.00 -5.66
C LEU A 25 -3.26 -15.34 -4.54
N GLN A 26 -2.04 -14.83 -4.64
CA GLN A 26 -1.07 -14.95 -3.57
C GLN A 26 -0.63 -13.57 -3.14
N ARG A 27 -1.03 -13.17 -1.92
CA ARG A 27 -0.67 -11.87 -1.34
C ARG A 27 -1.04 -10.71 -2.29
N PRO A 28 -2.33 -10.52 -2.65
CA PRO A 28 -2.79 -9.39 -3.45
C PRO A 28 -2.69 -8.08 -2.65
N GLU A 29 -1.45 -7.64 -2.43
CA GLU A 29 -1.12 -6.51 -1.57
C GLU A 29 -1.56 -5.19 -2.19
N CYS A 30 -1.05 -4.84 -3.37
CA CYS A 30 -1.44 -3.65 -4.11
C CYS A 30 -2.40 -4.01 -5.25
N ILE A 31 -3.40 -3.16 -5.46
CA ILE A 31 -4.40 -3.32 -6.52
C ILE A 31 -4.43 -2.04 -7.34
N LEU A 32 -4.49 -2.15 -8.66
CA LEU A 32 -4.83 -1.05 -9.56
C LEU A 32 -6.16 -1.34 -10.23
N ALA A 33 -6.99 -0.32 -10.37
CA ALA A 33 -8.23 -0.38 -11.14
C ALA A 33 -8.11 0.47 -12.41
N GLU A 34 -8.63 -0.06 -13.51
CA GLU A 34 -8.86 0.67 -14.77
C GLU A 34 -10.34 1.04 -14.90
N ARG A 35 -10.62 2.05 -15.73
CA ARG A 35 -11.96 2.60 -15.92
C ARG A 35 -12.97 1.59 -16.50
N ASP A 36 -12.49 0.58 -17.22
CA ASP A 36 -13.31 -0.50 -17.78
C ASP A 36 -13.68 -1.58 -16.74
N GLY A 37 -13.23 -1.44 -15.50
CA GLY A 37 -13.45 -2.39 -14.41
C GLY A 37 -12.39 -3.50 -14.33
N THR A 38 -11.36 -3.48 -15.19
CA THR A 38 -10.20 -4.37 -15.06
C THR A 38 -9.41 -4.02 -13.79
N LEU A 39 -8.99 -5.06 -13.06
CA LEU A 39 -8.08 -4.95 -11.93
C LEU A 39 -6.72 -5.57 -12.24
N TRP A 40 -5.68 -5.04 -11.61
CA TRP A 40 -4.32 -5.58 -11.63
C TRP A 40 -3.85 -5.71 -10.19
N ALA A 41 -3.70 -6.94 -9.71
CA ALA A 41 -3.25 -7.20 -8.36
C ALA A 41 -1.79 -7.64 -8.37
N ALA A 42 -0.99 -7.11 -7.44
CA ALA A 42 0.32 -7.64 -7.13
C ALA A 42 0.19 -9.13 -6.75
N ASP A 43 1.16 -9.95 -7.13
CA ASP A 43 1.08 -11.39 -6.90
C ASP A 43 2.44 -11.96 -6.54
N ALA A 44 2.52 -12.60 -5.37
CA ALA A 44 3.75 -13.19 -4.83
C ALA A 44 4.31 -14.33 -5.69
N ARG A 45 3.59 -14.81 -6.71
CA ARG A 45 4.15 -15.70 -7.74
C ARG A 45 5.16 -15.01 -8.66
N GLY A 46 5.43 -13.71 -8.46
CA GLY A 46 6.46 -12.97 -9.17
C GLY A 46 5.95 -12.13 -10.34
N GLY A 47 4.77 -11.55 -10.19
CA GLY A 47 4.17 -10.69 -11.22
C GLY A 47 2.88 -10.03 -10.77
N VAL A 48 1.94 -9.91 -11.70
CA VAL A 48 0.60 -9.38 -11.45
C VAL A 48 -0.46 -10.33 -11.97
N THR A 49 -1.61 -10.35 -11.31
CA THR A 49 -2.80 -11.00 -11.84
C THR A 49 -3.74 -9.94 -12.39
N ARG A 50 -4.03 -10.01 -13.70
CA ARG A 50 -5.07 -9.21 -14.35
C ARG A 50 -6.42 -9.89 -14.14
N ILE A 51 -7.43 -9.17 -13.68
CA ILE A 51 -8.79 -9.67 -13.45
C ILE A 51 -9.75 -8.76 -14.22
N GLY A 52 -10.50 -9.32 -15.17
CA GLY A 52 -11.51 -8.58 -15.93
C GLY A 52 -12.75 -8.28 -15.09
N ALA A 53 -13.56 -7.30 -15.52
CA ALA A 53 -14.84 -6.98 -14.90
C ALA A 53 -15.84 -8.16 -14.92
N ASP A 54 -15.64 -9.13 -15.82
CA ASP A 54 -16.37 -10.38 -15.91
C ASP A 54 -15.85 -11.48 -14.96
N GLY A 55 -14.79 -11.19 -14.21
CA GLY A 55 -14.13 -12.12 -13.28
C GLY A 55 -13.09 -13.03 -13.91
N GLN A 56 -12.87 -12.99 -15.24
CA GLN A 56 -11.83 -13.78 -15.88
C GLN A 56 -10.45 -13.27 -15.45
N GLN A 57 -9.57 -14.16 -14.98
CA GLN A 57 -8.25 -13.78 -14.52
C GLN A 57 -7.10 -14.45 -15.27
N ARG A 58 -5.99 -13.73 -15.38
CA ARG A 58 -4.74 -14.21 -15.98
C ARG A 58 -3.56 -13.71 -15.18
N PHE A 59 -2.73 -14.64 -14.70
CA PHE A 59 -1.42 -14.32 -14.13
C PHE A 59 -0.43 -13.93 -15.23
N ILE A 60 0.37 -12.90 -14.96
CA ILE A 60 1.36 -12.30 -15.85
C ILE A 60 2.62 -12.03 -15.02
N GLY A 61 3.69 -12.80 -15.24
CA GLY A 61 4.93 -12.69 -14.46
C GLY A 61 6.13 -13.36 -15.13
N GLN A 62 7.32 -13.17 -14.56
CA GLN A 62 8.59 -13.54 -15.19
C GLN A 62 8.83 -15.06 -15.29
N GLN A 63 8.29 -15.85 -14.35
CA GLN A 63 8.10 -17.31 -14.33
C GLN A 63 7.64 -17.64 -12.90
N ALA A 64 6.61 -18.48 -12.73
CA ALA A 64 6.16 -18.88 -11.40
C ALA A 64 7.30 -19.61 -10.66
N ASP A 65 7.84 -19.01 -9.62
CA ASP A 65 8.82 -19.67 -8.76
C ASP A 65 8.07 -20.75 -7.93
N PRO A 66 8.45 -22.03 -8.05
CA PRO A 66 7.76 -23.14 -7.35
C PRO A 66 7.73 -22.97 -5.83
N ARG A 67 8.60 -22.14 -5.25
CA ARG A 67 8.68 -21.89 -3.80
C ARG A 67 7.45 -21.15 -3.26
N PHE A 68 6.74 -20.40 -4.09
CA PHE A 68 5.49 -19.74 -3.68
C PHE A 68 4.26 -20.62 -3.94
N ALA A 69 4.41 -21.81 -4.52
CA ALA A 69 3.28 -22.67 -4.89
C ALA A 69 2.63 -23.43 -3.72
N SER A 70 3.20 -23.40 -2.50
CA SER A 70 2.64 -24.13 -1.36
C SER A 70 2.28 -23.22 -0.18
N ALA A 71 1.00 -22.96 0.00
CA ALA A 71 0.42 -22.36 1.21
C ALA A 71 0.30 -23.37 2.39
N ALA A 72 1.09 -24.45 2.40
CA ALA A 72 0.91 -25.55 3.33
C ALA A 72 2.18 -25.81 4.16
N GLN A 73 2.02 -25.62 5.48
CA GLN A 73 2.95 -25.89 6.58
C GLN A 73 4.05 -24.83 6.79
N ALA A 74 3.69 -23.78 7.52
CA ALA A 74 4.58 -22.68 7.85
C ALA A 74 5.31 -22.94 9.19
N SER A 75 6.61 -23.22 9.15
CA SER A 75 7.50 -22.88 10.28
C SER A 75 7.78 -21.36 10.26
N THR A 76 8.30 -20.80 11.36
CA THR A 76 8.69 -19.38 11.43
C THR A 76 9.64 -18.97 10.30
N GLN A 77 10.53 -19.88 9.89
CA GLN A 77 11.47 -19.65 8.79
C GLN A 77 10.80 -19.64 7.41
N ASP A 78 9.71 -20.40 7.22
CA ASP A 78 8.98 -20.43 5.95
C ASP A 78 8.15 -19.17 5.73
N VAL A 79 7.57 -18.62 6.81
CA VAL A 79 6.92 -17.30 6.79
C VAL A 79 7.95 -16.24 6.43
N GLU A 80 9.08 -16.20 7.13
CA GLU A 80 10.14 -15.23 6.83
C GLU A 80 10.61 -15.35 5.39
N ALA A 81 10.90 -16.55 4.89
CA ALA A 81 11.33 -16.77 3.51
C ALA A 81 10.27 -16.35 2.47
N GLN A 82 9.00 -16.64 2.70
CA GLN A 82 7.88 -16.25 1.82
C GLN A 82 7.75 -14.72 1.68
N TYR A 83 8.14 -13.95 2.72
CA TYR A 83 8.10 -12.48 2.73
C TYR A 83 9.49 -11.80 2.58
N THR A 84 10.57 -12.57 2.36
CA THR A 84 11.93 -12.00 2.28
C THR A 84 12.77 -12.47 1.10
N GLN A 85 12.37 -13.52 0.36
CA GLN A 85 13.19 -14.11 -0.70
C GLN A 85 12.42 -14.26 -2.01
N GLY A 86 13.04 -13.88 -3.13
CA GLY A 86 12.44 -13.96 -4.46
C GLY A 86 11.79 -12.65 -4.90
N THR A 87 11.16 -12.64 -6.07
CA THR A 87 10.36 -11.48 -6.51
C THR A 87 9.09 -11.41 -5.68
N LEU A 88 8.85 -10.23 -5.10
CA LEU A 88 7.67 -9.95 -4.29
C LEU A 88 7.15 -8.57 -4.69
N PRO A 89 6.36 -8.51 -5.78
CA PRO A 89 5.67 -7.28 -6.17
C PRO A 89 4.86 -6.75 -5.01
N ASN A 90 5.11 -5.48 -4.68
CA ASN A 90 4.43 -4.76 -3.62
C ASN A 90 3.62 -3.63 -4.25
N GLY A 91 4.02 -2.37 -4.11
CA GLY A 91 3.32 -1.25 -4.75
C GLY A 91 3.39 -1.30 -6.27
N LEU A 92 2.27 -0.92 -6.90
CA LEU A 92 2.09 -0.87 -8.34
C LEU A 92 1.65 0.53 -8.78
N ALA A 93 2.08 0.94 -9.98
CA ALA A 93 1.53 2.09 -10.69
C ALA A 93 1.58 1.85 -12.20
N PHE A 94 0.72 2.51 -12.97
CA PHE A 94 0.88 2.53 -14.43
C PHE A 94 1.86 3.61 -14.88
N ALA A 95 2.84 3.22 -15.69
CA ALA A 95 3.62 4.14 -16.51
C ALA A 95 2.74 4.80 -17.58
N ALA A 96 3.22 5.90 -18.16
CA ALA A 96 2.46 6.68 -19.15
C ALA A 96 2.10 5.89 -20.42
N ASN A 97 2.90 4.87 -20.78
CA ASN A 97 2.64 3.97 -21.89
C ASN A 97 1.72 2.79 -21.52
N GLY A 98 1.24 2.74 -20.28
CA GLY A 98 0.42 1.66 -19.74
C GLY A 98 1.20 0.52 -19.12
N ASP A 99 2.53 0.44 -19.23
CA ASP A 99 3.30 -0.61 -18.54
C ASP A 99 3.14 -0.51 -17.01
N VAL A 100 3.42 -1.60 -16.31
CA VAL A 100 3.30 -1.68 -14.85
C VAL A 100 4.65 -1.35 -14.22
N LEU A 101 4.71 -0.26 -13.47
CA LEU A 101 5.79 0.02 -12.54
C LEU A 101 5.58 -0.82 -11.29
N ILE A 102 6.65 -1.48 -10.83
CA ILE A 102 6.60 -2.38 -9.67
C ILE A 102 7.68 -1.94 -8.69
N ALA A 103 7.25 -1.56 -7.48
CA ALA A 103 8.10 -1.57 -6.31
C ALA A 103 8.21 -3.02 -5.83
N ASN A 104 9.35 -3.66 -6.10
CA ASN A 104 9.57 -5.05 -5.78
C ASN A 104 10.32 -5.16 -4.45
N PHE A 105 9.56 -5.43 -3.39
CA PHE A 105 10.05 -5.48 -2.01
C PHE A 105 10.96 -6.70 -1.75
N GLY A 106 10.79 -7.76 -2.53
CA GLY A 106 11.58 -8.98 -2.42
C GLY A 106 12.97 -8.87 -3.05
N THR A 107 13.11 -8.06 -4.11
CA THR A 107 14.39 -7.85 -4.80
C THR A 107 15.06 -6.52 -4.50
N ASP A 108 14.42 -5.63 -3.73
CA ASP A 108 14.89 -4.26 -3.42
C ASP A 108 15.05 -3.41 -4.69
N ARG A 109 14.04 -3.41 -5.57
CA ARG A 109 14.11 -2.77 -6.90
C ARG A 109 12.87 -2.00 -7.28
N LEU A 110 13.08 -0.95 -8.07
CA LEU A 110 12.07 -0.42 -8.96
C LEU A 110 12.22 -1.12 -10.32
N GLU A 111 11.14 -1.75 -10.77
CA GLU A 111 11.06 -2.49 -12.02
C GLU A 111 9.95 -1.92 -12.91
N VAL A 112 10.03 -2.19 -14.21
CA VAL A 112 8.93 -1.96 -15.16
C VAL A 112 8.64 -3.25 -15.92
N MET A 113 7.36 -3.58 -16.00
CA MET A 113 6.83 -4.79 -16.63
C MET A 113 5.83 -4.43 -17.72
N THR A 114 6.06 -4.93 -18.93
CA THR A 114 5.08 -4.86 -20.03
C THR A 114 3.79 -5.60 -19.66
N ARG A 115 2.68 -5.29 -20.33
CA ARG A 115 1.39 -5.98 -20.12
C ARG A 115 1.47 -7.48 -20.43
N GLU A 116 2.49 -7.93 -21.15
CA GLU A 116 2.74 -9.34 -21.47
C GLU A 116 3.70 -10.03 -20.48
N GLY A 117 4.27 -9.31 -19.51
CA GLY A 117 5.11 -9.88 -18.44
C GLY A 117 6.62 -9.80 -18.67
N HIS A 118 7.08 -9.11 -19.72
CA HIS A 118 8.51 -8.80 -19.86
C HIS A 118 8.89 -7.69 -18.90
N THR A 119 9.82 -7.98 -17.99
CA THR A 119 10.23 -7.05 -16.92
C THR A 119 11.71 -6.70 -17.05
N ARG A 120 12.04 -5.44 -16.76
CA ARG A 120 13.42 -4.97 -16.61
C ARG A 120 13.55 -4.06 -15.38
N THR A 121 14.71 -4.08 -14.75
CA THR A 121 15.05 -3.16 -13.66
C THR A 121 15.16 -1.73 -14.19
N LEU A 122 14.55 -0.78 -13.48
CA LEU A 122 14.81 0.65 -13.65
C LEU A 122 15.90 1.11 -12.69
N HIS A 123 15.77 0.80 -11.41
CA HIS A 123 16.73 1.16 -10.37
C HIS A 123 16.81 0.09 -9.28
N ASP A 124 18.04 -0.21 -8.87
CA ASP A 124 18.40 -1.05 -7.71
C ASP A 124 19.40 -0.34 -6.78
N THR A 125 19.92 0.80 -7.21
CA THR A 125 20.96 1.56 -6.53
C THR A 125 20.65 3.07 -6.58
N LEU A 126 21.11 3.77 -5.54
CA LEU A 126 21.06 5.22 -5.42
C LEU A 126 22.40 5.71 -4.88
N ASN A 127 23.06 6.63 -5.61
CA ASN A 127 24.39 7.13 -5.27
C ASN A 127 25.44 6.03 -5.03
N GLY A 128 25.38 4.95 -5.83
CA GLY A 128 26.31 3.80 -5.74
C GLY A 128 26.07 2.87 -4.55
N GLN A 129 25.01 3.08 -3.76
CA GLN A 129 24.60 2.18 -2.68
C GLN A 129 23.29 1.48 -3.05
N PRO A 130 23.00 0.29 -2.47
CA PRO A 130 21.69 -0.33 -2.61
C PRO A 130 20.57 0.64 -2.23
N ILE A 131 19.49 0.65 -3.01
CA ILE A 131 18.35 1.54 -2.76
C ILE A 131 17.66 1.24 -1.43
N GLY A 132 17.61 -0.03 -1.01
CA GLY A 132 16.90 -0.49 0.20
C GLY A 132 15.53 -1.08 -0.14
N LYS A 133 14.68 -1.25 0.87
CA LYS A 133 13.35 -1.90 0.74
C LYS A 133 12.35 -1.01 -0.01
N VAL A 134 12.40 -1.03 -1.33
CA VAL A 134 11.44 -0.32 -2.21
C VAL A 134 10.06 -0.91 -1.97
N ASN A 135 9.13 -0.10 -1.46
CA ASN A 135 7.84 -0.58 -0.98
C ASN A 135 6.71 -0.16 -1.91
N PHE A 136 6.62 1.13 -2.21
CA PHE A 136 5.55 1.69 -3.01
C PHE A 136 6.06 2.55 -4.17
N VAL A 137 5.29 2.58 -5.26
CA VAL A 137 5.55 3.41 -6.44
C VAL A 137 4.28 4.17 -6.83
N LEU A 138 4.43 5.46 -7.16
CA LEU A 138 3.34 6.33 -7.61
C LEU A 138 3.81 7.15 -8.82
N ARG A 139 2.92 7.37 -9.80
CA ARG A 139 3.13 8.34 -10.88
C ARG A 139 2.27 9.57 -10.62
N ASP A 140 2.85 10.75 -10.78
CA ASP A 140 2.09 12.01 -10.69
C ASP A 140 1.66 12.57 -12.05
N SER A 141 0.92 13.67 -12.04
CA SER A 141 0.36 14.33 -13.23
C SER A 141 1.42 14.82 -14.21
N LYS A 142 2.67 14.99 -13.74
CA LYS A 142 3.84 15.40 -14.53
C LYS A 142 4.70 14.23 -14.98
N ASN A 143 4.23 12.99 -14.79
CA ASN A 143 4.93 11.74 -15.11
C ASN A 143 6.20 11.49 -14.29
N ARG A 144 6.38 12.16 -13.16
CA ARG A 144 7.46 11.81 -12.23
C ARG A 144 7.08 10.53 -11.50
N ILE A 145 8.07 9.69 -11.23
CA ILE A 145 7.89 8.42 -10.51
C ILE A 145 8.38 8.63 -9.07
N TRP A 146 7.48 8.48 -8.12
CA TRP A 146 7.75 8.62 -6.69
C TRP A 146 7.84 7.26 -6.04
N LEU A 147 8.80 7.10 -5.14
CA LEU A 147 9.06 5.86 -4.44
C LEU A 147 9.05 6.08 -2.94
N THR A 148 8.54 5.10 -2.22
CA THR A 148 8.86 4.91 -0.81
C THR A 148 9.89 3.82 -0.66
N VAL A 149 10.80 4.03 0.28
CA VAL A 149 11.71 3.00 0.76
C VAL A 149 11.50 2.87 2.25
N SER A 150 10.97 1.73 2.69
CA SER A 150 10.59 1.51 4.09
C SER A 150 11.80 1.60 5.01
N THR A 151 12.92 0.98 4.60
CA THR A 151 14.15 0.95 5.39
C THR A 151 15.35 0.61 4.51
N ARG A 152 16.54 0.94 4.99
CA ARG A 152 17.84 0.50 4.43
C ARG A 152 18.43 -0.66 5.23
N VAL A 153 17.81 -1.04 6.36
CA VAL A 153 18.22 -2.19 7.18
C VAL A 153 17.71 -3.49 6.58
N ASN A 154 18.61 -4.48 6.47
CA ASN A 154 18.30 -5.84 6.07
C ASN A 154 18.83 -6.84 7.12
N PRO A 155 17.99 -7.77 7.64
CA PRO A 155 16.58 -8.00 7.28
C PRO A 155 15.64 -6.89 7.79
N TRP A 156 14.58 -6.60 7.02
CA TRP A 156 13.63 -5.52 7.29
C TRP A 156 12.85 -5.71 8.61
N THR A 157 12.74 -6.95 9.10
CA THR A 157 12.11 -7.31 10.38
C THR A 157 12.82 -6.64 11.57
N GLN A 158 14.13 -6.42 11.45
CA GLN A 158 14.90 -5.66 12.44
C GLN A 158 14.53 -4.17 12.43
N ALA A 159 14.31 -3.56 11.27
CA ALA A 159 13.85 -2.18 11.18
C ALA A 159 12.46 -2.02 11.80
N ALA A 160 11.55 -2.95 11.50
CA ALA A 160 10.19 -2.92 12.01
C ALA A 160 10.15 -2.99 13.55
N SER A 161 10.91 -3.91 14.14
CA SER A 161 10.97 -4.10 15.60
C SER A 161 11.74 -3.00 16.34
N SER A 162 12.84 -2.48 15.77
CA SER A 162 13.64 -1.40 16.39
C SER A 162 13.07 -0.01 16.17
N ARG A 163 12.03 0.14 15.33
CA ARG A 163 11.44 1.42 14.94
C ARG A 163 12.47 2.43 14.43
N VAL A 164 13.42 1.93 13.63
CA VAL A 164 14.44 2.77 13.01
C VAL A 164 13.79 3.85 12.13
N ARG A 165 14.43 5.02 12.08
CA ARG A 165 13.98 6.19 11.31
C ARG A 165 14.86 6.42 10.08
N ASP A 166 14.98 5.41 9.23
CA ASP A 166 15.80 5.47 8.03
C ASP A 166 14.99 5.35 6.72
N GLY A 167 13.65 5.27 6.82
CA GLY A 167 12.78 5.31 5.65
C GLY A 167 12.84 6.65 4.94
N TYR A 168 12.63 6.65 3.63
CA TYR A 168 12.77 7.83 2.79
C TYR A 168 11.87 7.80 1.55
N ILE A 169 11.67 8.98 0.95
CA ILE A 169 10.93 9.20 -0.28
C ILE A 169 11.91 9.64 -1.35
N ALA A 170 11.86 8.99 -2.51
CA ALA A 170 12.63 9.37 -3.68
C ALA A 170 11.74 9.72 -4.85
N VAL A 171 12.26 10.53 -5.77
CA VAL A 171 11.62 10.87 -7.04
C VAL A 171 12.58 10.57 -8.18
N LEU A 172 12.05 10.01 -9.25
CA LEU A 172 12.70 9.82 -10.54
C LEU A 172 11.99 10.70 -11.57
N ASP A 173 12.75 11.65 -12.11
CA ASP A 173 12.33 12.60 -13.15
C ASP A 173 13.51 12.85 -14.11
N GLU A 174 13.47 13.94 -14.89
CA GLU A 174 14.53 14.34 -15.83
C GLU A 174 15.90 14.60 -15.17
N HIS A 175 15.92 14.85 -13.86
CA HIS A 175 17.15 15.04 -13.08
C HIS A 175 17.70 13.72 -12.52
N GLY A 176 17.02 12.59 -12.79
CA GLY A 176 17.36 11.26 -12.27
C GLY A 176 16.80 11.00 -10.88
N LEU A 177 17.03 9.78 -10.40
CA LEU A 177 16.56 9.32 -9.09
C LEU A 177 17.29 10.04 -7.95
N ARG A 178 16.53 10.64 -7.02
CA ARG A 178 17.08 11.31 -5.83
C ARG A 178 16.14 11.25 -4.64
N VAL A 179 16.69 11.32 -3.42
CA VAL A 179 15.91 11.48 -2.17
C VAL A 179 15.36 12.91 -2.09
N VAL A 180 14.08 13.03 -1.72
CA VAL A 180 13.38 14.33 -1.54
C VAL A 180 12.86 14.54 -0.11
N ALA A 181 12.78 13.48 0.69
CA ALA A 181 12.59 13.52 2.14
C ALA A 181 13.07 12.22 2.79
N GLU A 182 13.48 12.26 4.05
CA GLU A 182 13.95 11.09 4.80
C GLU A 182 13.61 11.19 6.30
N GLY A 183 13.97 10.15 7.06
CA GLY A 183 13.77 10.10 8.51
C GLY A 183 12.38 9.63 8.91
N PHE A 184 11.77 8.77 8.10
CA PHE A 184 10.45 8.17 8.34
C PHE A 184 10.58 6.82 9.06
N HIS A 185 9.58 6.48 9.88
CA HIS A 185 9.46 5.18 10.51
C HIS A 185 8.77 4.20 9.54
N PHE A 186 9.57 3.38 8.85
CA PHE A 186 9.06 2.32 7.97
C PHE A 186 7.97 2.83 7.01
N THR A 187 8.36 3.68 6.06
CA THR A 187 7.38 4.30 5.15
C THR A 187 6.87 3.29 4.12
N ASN A 188 5.54 3.07 4.09
CA ASN A 188 4.89 2.14 3.17
C ASN A 188 4.33 2.89 1.97
N GLU A 189 3.13 3.46 2.07
CA GLU A 189 2.46 4.08 0.92
C GLU A 189 2.47 5.63 0.96
N ILE A 190 2.36 6.24 -0.22
CA ILE A 190 2.21 7.69 -0.40
C ILE A 190 1.04 8.02 -1.33
N ARG A 191 0.38 9.17 -1.10
CA ARG A 191 -0.66 9.73 -1.97
C ARG A 191 -0.60 11.24 -2.04
N PHE A 192 -0.84 11.79 -3.23
CA PHE A 192 -1.08 13.22 -3.40
C PHE A 192 -2.54 13.57 -3.07
N ASP A 193 -2.76 14.79 -2.59
CA ASP A 193 -4.09 15.39 -2.64
C ASP A 193 -4.48 15.77 -4.09
N ALA A 194 -5.72 16.22 -4.27
CA ALA A 194 -6.30 16.51 -5.59
C ALA A 194 -5.50 17.54 -6.41
N ASP A 195 -4.85 18.49 -5.74
CA ASP A 195 -4.05 19.55 -6.38
C ASP A 195 -2.56 19.20 -6.48
N GLU A 196 -2.14 18.00 -6.04
CA GLU A 196 -0.74 17.59 -5.87
C GLU A 196 0.10 18.62 -5.07
N ALA A 197 -0.54 19.35 -4.16
CA ALA A 197 0.09 20.37 -3.32
C ALA A 197 0.69 19.76 -2.04
N TRP A 198 0.17 18.62 -1.61
CA TRP A 198 0.63 17.86 -0.47
C TRP A 198 0.86 16.40 -0.83
N LEU A 199 1.94 15.83 -0.29
CA LEU A 199 2.16 14.38 -0.28
C LEU A 199 1.88 13.85 1.12
N TYR A 200 0.94 12.92 1.22
CA TYR A 200 0.59 12.16 2.42
C TYR A 200 1.38 10.86 2.44
N ILE A 201 1.92 10.52 3.60
CA ILE A 201 3.01 9.58 3.77
C ILE A 201 2.68 8.69 4.97
N VAL A 202 2.57 7.40 4.71
CA VAL A 202 2.38 6.40 5.76
C VAL A 202 3.67 6.21 6.54
N GLU A 203 3.60 6.25 7.86
CA GLU A 203 4.63 5.81 8.79
C GLU A 203 4.12 4.65 9.64
N THR A 204 4.35 3.43 9.14
CA THR A 204 3.77 2.19 9.68
C THR A 204 4.19 1.95 11.12
N THR A 205 5.49 2.04 11.43
CA THR A 205 5.99 1.89 12.82
C THR A 205 6.04 3.20 13.59
N GLY A 206 5.67 4.31 12.94
CA GLY A 206 5.32 5.60 13.53
C GLY A 206 3.88 5.65 14.07
N PRO A 207 3.13 4.55 13.96
CA PRO A 207 1.75 4.43 13.47
C PRO A 207 0.95 5.74 13.27
N HIS A 208 1.35 6.57 12.30
CA HIS A 208 0.61 7.79 11.93
C HIS A 208 0.80 8.14 10.45
N ILE A 209 0.05 9.14 9.98
CA ILE A 209 0.24 9.74 8.66
C ILE A 209 1.03 11.03 8.81
N SER A 210 2.15 11.14 8.12
CA SER A 210 2.84 12.41 7.87
C SER A 210 2.29 13.04 6.59
N ARG A 211 2.34 14.37 6.47
CA ARG A 211 2.22 15.06 5.17
C ARG A 211 3.27 16.13 5.00
N MET A 212 3.64 16.40 3.75
CA MET A 212 4.64 17.40 3.38
C MET A 212 4.21 18.19 2.15
N ARG A 213 4.54 19.48 2.13
CA ARG A 213 4.30 20.36 0.97
C ARG A 213 5.18 19.96 -0.19
N VAL A 214 4.58 19.84 -1.37
CA VAL A 214 5.28 19.67 -2.63
C VAL A 214 5.73 21.05 -3.12
N VAL A 215 7.03 21.25 -3.26
CA VAL A 215 7.60 22.53 -3.71
C VAL A 215 8.48 22.28 -4.92
N GLU A 216 8.19 22.97 -6.00
CA GLU A 216 8.97 22.91 -7.23
C GLU A 216 9.90 24.13 -7.35
N SER A 217 11.10 23.88 -7.89
CA SER A 217 12.03 24.91 -8.29
C SER A 217 12.76 24.48 -9.56
N ALA A 218 13.67 25.33 -10.06
CA ALA A 218 14.55 25.01 -11.19
C ALA A 218 15.51 23.84 -10.90
N GLN A 219 15.62 23.37 -9.65
CA GLN A 219 16.43 22.23 -9.23
C GLN A 219 15.60 20.94 -9.09
N GLY A 220 14.35 20.97 -9.56
CA GLY A 220 13.38 19.89 -9.44
C GLY A 220 12.44 20.06 -8.25
N VAL A 221 11.78 18.97 -7.88
CA VAL A 221 10.82 18.91 -6.76
C VAL A 221 11.50 18.55 -5.44
N ARG A 222 10.98 19.12 -4.35
CA ARG A 222 11.34 18.80 -2.95
C ARG A 222 10.08 18.73 -2.08
N LEU A 223 10.19 18.03 -0.95
CA LEU A 223 9.17 18.01 0.09
C LEU A 223 9.61 18.88 1.27
N THR A 224 8.70 19.69 1.82
CA THR A 224 9.00 20.60 2.94
C THR A 224 7.87 20.64 3.97
N GLY A 225 8.18 21.08 5.19
CA GLY A 225 7.16 21.29 6.23
C GLY A 225 6.44 20.01 6.65
N ARG A 226 7.20 18.99 7.10
CA ARG A 226 6.63 17.74 7.61
C ARG A 226 5.80 17.99 8.85
N GLU A 227 4.56 17.53 8.80
CA GLU A 227 3.62 17.55 9.91
C GLU A 227 2.81 16.26 9.96
N VAL A 228 2.29 15.93 11.15
CA VAL A 228 1.36 14.81 11.33
C VAL A 228 -0.02 15.25 10.84
N PHE A 229 -0.67 14.40 10.04
CA PHE A 229 -2.06 14.58 9.62
C PHE A 229 -2.97 13.62 10.38
N GLY A 230 -3.93 14.18 11.11
CA GLY A 230 -4.81 13.42 11.99
C GLY A 230 -4.18 13.10 13.35
N PRO A 231 -4.60 12.01 14.01
CA PRO A 231 -4.06 11.61 15.31
C PRO A 231 -2.56 11.31 15.27
N SER A 232 -1.88 11.49 16.40
CA SER A 232 -0.46 11.11 16.55
C SER A 232 -0.23 9.60 16.62
N HIS A 233 -1.31 8.81 16.75
CA HIS A 233 -1.30 7.35 16.76
C HIS A 233 -2.67 6.83 16.29
N LEU A 234 -2.71 5.99 15.26
CA LEU A 234 -3.95 5.53 14.60
C LEU A 234 -4.59 4.28 15.22
N GLY A 235 -4.00 3.76 16.30
CA GLY A 235 -4.51 2.56 16.99
C GLY A 235 -4.11 1.23 16.31
N GLY A 236 -3.47 1.30 15.14
CA GLY A 236 -2.89 0.18 14.42
C GLY A 236 -1.78 0.66 13.48
N PHE A 237 -1.19 -0.27 12.72
CA PHE A 237 -0.09 0.04 11.80
C PHE A 237 -0.65 0.44 10.44
N PRO A 238 -0.55 1.71 10.01
CA PRO A 238 -1.04 2.12 8.70
C PRO A 238 -0.20 1.47 7.60
N ASP A 239 -0.85 1.07 6.50
CA ASP A 239 -0.20 0.44 5.36
C ASP A 239 -0.54 1.18 4.06
N GLY A 240 -1.70 0.89 3.46
CA GLY A 240 -2.14 1.52 2.22
C GLY A 240 -3.17 2.62 2.41
N ILE A 241 -3.13 3.61 1.52
CA ILE A 241 -3.94 4.83 1.61
C ILE A 241 -4.52 5.26 0.27
N ALA A 242 -5.73 5.83 0.28
CA ALA A 242 -6.35 6.42 -0.90
C ALA A 242 -7.24 7.60 -0.53
N PHE A 243 -7.26 8.63 -1.37
CA PHE A 243 -8.18 9.74 -1.23
C PHE A 243 -9.54 9.43 -1.86
N ASP A 244 -10.59 9.92 -1.23
CA ASP A 244 -11.87 10.13 -1.89
C ASP A 244 -12.01 11.56 -2.43
N ALA A 245 -13.02 11.78 -3.26
CA ALA A 245 -13.30 13.07 -3.89
C ALA A 245 -13.80 14.15 -2.91
N HIS A 246 -14.11 13.81 -1.66
CA HIS A 246 -14.40 14.78 -0.60
C HIS A 246 -13.12 15.23 0.13
N GLY A 247 -12.00 14.51 -0.07
CA GLY A 247 -10.73 14.77 0.57
C GLY A 247 -10.50 13.97 1.84
N ASN A 248 -11.29 12.92 2.11
CA ASN A 248 -10.94 11.98 3.17
C ASN A 248 -9.82 11.06 2.71
N LEU A 249 -8.85 10.83 3.59
CA LEU A 249 -7.79 9.85 3.38
C LEU A 249 -8.18 8.53 4.03
N TRP A 250 -8.58 7.56 3.23
CA TRP A 250 -8.85 6.21 3.68
C TRP A 250 -7.53 5.49 3.92
N CYS A 251 -7.45 4.69 4.98
CA CYS A 251 -6.22 4.01 5.40
C CYS A 251 -6.54 2.62 5.93
N THR A 252 -5.79 1.62 5.47
CA THR A 252 -5.80 0.28 6.07
C THR A 252 -4.87 0.24 7.27
N LEU A 253 -5.29 -0.45 8.33
CA LEU A 253 -4.48 -0.73 9.51
C LEU A 253 -4.17 -2.24 9.52
N VAL A 254 -2.96 -2.60 9.08
CA VAL A 254 -2.55 -3.99 8.90
C VAL A 254 -2.43 -4.72 10.25
N MET A 255 -2.68 -6.03 10.24
CA MET A 255 -2.69 -6.96 11.41
C MET A 255 -3.84 -6.75 12.39
N VAL A 256 -4.31 -5.50 12.59
CA VAL A 256 -5.56 -5.24 13.31
C VAL A 256 -6.78 -5.29 12.38
N ASP A 257 -6.55 -5.30 11.07
CA ASP A 257 -7.52 -5.46 9.98
C ASP A 257 -8.72 -4.51 10.07
N GLN A 258 -8.39 -3.24 10.29
CA GLN A 258 -9.33 -2.14 10.30
C GLN A 258 -9.14 -1.25 9.07
N LEU A 259 -10.24 -0.73 8.55
CA LEU A 259 -10.26 0.34 7.57
C LEU A 259 -10.77 1.61 8.26
N ILE A 260 -9.95 2.65 8.24
CA ILE A 260 -10.30 3.97 8.78
C ILE A 260 -10.34 5.00 7.65
N ALA A 261 -10.88 6.18 7.94
CA ALA A 261 -10.66 7.37 7.16
C ALA A 261 -10.29 8.56 8.07
N LEU A 262 -9.35 9.36 7.61
CA LEU A 262 -9.02 10.66 8.19
C LEU A 262 -9.76 11.74 7.39
N THR A 263 -10.59 12.54 8.06
CA THR A 263 -11.29 13.65 7.42
C THR A 263 -10.31 14.76 7.02
N PRO A 264 -10.69 15.72 6.14
CA PRO A 264 -9.85 16.88 5.87
C PRO A 264 -9.48 17.69 7.13
N GLN A 265 -10.28 17.58 8.19
CA GLN A 265 -10.03 18.21 9.50
C GLN A 265 -9.07 17.39 10.38
N GLY A 266 -8.77 16.15 10.01
CA GLY A 266 -7.90 15.23 10.75
C GLY A 266 -8.64 14.34 11.75
N ASP A 267 -9.97 14.30 11.71
CA ASP A 267 -10.73 13.37 12.56
C ASP A 267 -10.63 11.95 12.01
N GLU A 268 -10.42 10.98 12.90
CA GLU A 268 -10.40 9.57 12.55
C GLU A 268 -11.79 8.96 12.64
N LEU A 269 -12.20 8.25 11.58
CA LEU A 269 -13.45 7.51 11.49
C LEU A 269 -13.16 6.04 11.19
N LEU A 270 -13.62 5.13 12.05
CA LEU A 270 -13.59 3.69 11.78
C LEU A 270 -14.71 3.32 10.78
N LEU A 271 -14.32 2.79 9.63
CA LEU A 271 -15.25 2.43 8.55
C LEU A 271 -15.58 0.93 8.54
N LEU A 272 -14.59 0.08 8.80
CA LEU A 272 -14.75 -1.37 8.88
C LEU A 272 -13.77 -1.93 9.91
N ASP A 273 -14.24 -2.84 10.75
CA ASP A 273 -13.40 -3.67 11.62
C ASP A 273 -13.61 -5.13 11.25
N ASP A 274 -12.57 -5.76 10.69
CA ASP A 274 -12.54 -7.19 10.39
C ASP A 274 -11.65 -7.97 11.37
N GLY A 275 -10.93 -7.29 12.27
CA GLY A 275 -9.99 -7.92 13.20
C GLY A 275 -10.67 -8.76 14.28
N ASP A 276 -9.88 -9.64 14.92
CA ASP A 276 -10.24 -10.24 16.20
C ASP A 276 -9.83 -9.25 17.32
N PRO A 277 -10.78 -8.63 18.06
CA PRO A 277 -10.44 -7.58 19.02
C PRO A 277 -9.49 -8.05 20.13
N ALA A 278 -9.59 -9.31 20.57
CA ALA A 278 -8.74 -9.85 21.62
C ALA A 278 -7.33 -10.10 21.10
N ALA A 279 -7.21 -10.65 19.88
CA ALA A 279 -5.92 -10.87 19.24
C ALA A 279 -5.22 -9.54 18.90
N SER A 280 -5.97 -8.56 18.36
CA SER A 280 -5.46 -7.21 18.06
C SER A 280 -4.94 -6.50 19.32
N GLN A 281 -5.69 -6.54 20.42
CA GLN A 281 -5.24 -5.97 21.69
C GLN A 281 -4.01 -6.70 22.28
N ALA A 282 -3.89 -8.01 22.07
CA ALA A 282 -2.72 -8.76 22.49
C ALA A 282 -1.49 -8.41 21.63
N LEU A 283 -1.67 -8.29 20.31
CA LEU A 283 -0.63 -7.87 19.36
C LEU A 283 -0.05 -6.52 19.75
N LEU A 284 -0.89 -5.49 19.92
CA LEU A 284 -0.47 -4.13 20.21
C LEU A 284 0.31 -4.04 21.53
N ARG A 285 -0.20 -4.68 22.60
CA ARG A 285 0.50 -4.73 23.90
C ARG A 285 1.85 -5.42 23.80
N LYS A 286 1.92 -6.58 23.15
CA LYS A 286 3.18 -7.32 23.01
C LYS A 286 4.20 -6.59 22.14
N MET A 287 3.74 -5.84 21.15
CA MET A 287 4.62 -4.96 20.36
C MET A 287 5.22 -3.87 21.25
N GLU A 288 4.39 -3.19 22.04
CA GLU A 288 4.84 -2.13 22.97
C GLU A 288 5.84 -2.68 24.01
N ASP A 289 5.59 -3.89 24.52
CA ASP A 289 6.48 -4.58 25.47
C ASP A 289 7.75 -5.16 24.81
N GLY A 290 7.86 -5.14 23.48
CA GLY A 290 8.98 -5.77 22.75
C GLY A 290 9.01 -7.30 22.84
N THR A 291 7.86 -7.93 23.11
CA THR A 291 7.71 -9.39 23.29
C THR A 291 6.91 -10.07 22.20
N LEU A 292 6.59 -9.35 21.12
CA LEU A 292 5.80 -9.84 20.01
C LEU A 292 6.48 -11.05 19.33
N THR A 293 5.70 -12.11 19.08
CA THR A 293 6.13 -13.29 18.34
C THR A 293 5.39 -13.42 17.01
N THR A 294 5.94 -14.21 16.08
CA THR A 294 5.27 -14.51 14.80
C THR A 294 3.89 -15.16 15.00
N ASP A 295 3.75 -16.04 15.99
CA ASP A 295 2.44 -16.66 16.29
C ASP A 295 1.41 -15.63 16.75
N ASP A 296 1.83 -14.62 17.51
CA ASP A 296 0.94 -13.54 17.93
C ASP A 296 0.50 -12.70 16.72
N MET A 297 1.42 -12.41 15.79
CA MET A 297 1.10 -11.76 14.51
C MET A 297 0.11 -12.57 13.69
N LEU A 298 0.33 -13.87 13.54
CA LEU A 298 -0.54 -14.75 12.76
C LEU A 298 -1.94 -14.90 13.37
N ARG A 299 -2.08 -14.79 14.70
CA ARG A 299 -3.39 -14.81 15.37
C ARG A 299 -4.16 -13.50 15.19
N ALA A 300 -3.47 -12.37 15.12
CA ALA A 300 -4.09 -11.06 14.87
C ALA A 300 -4.35 -10.90 13.37
N ARG A 301 -5.53 -11.37 12.95
CA ARG A 301 -6.05 -11.21 11.60
C ARG A 301 -7.56 -11.37 11.57
N GLY A 302 -8.17 -10.72 10.60
CA GLY A 302 -9.55 -10.88 10.23
C GLY A 302 -9.79 -12.03 9.28
N THR A 303 -10.88 -11.93 8.53
CA THR A 303 -11.41 -13.02 7.70
C THR A 303 -11.77 -12.58 6.29
N LEU A 304 -12.07 -11.30 6.07
CA LEU A 304 -12.36 -10.71 4.77
C LEU A 304 -11.07 -10.43 4.01
N ALA A 305 -10.18 -9.65 4.61
CA ALA A 305 -8.88 -9.27 4.07
C ALA A 305 -7.81 -9.44 5.14
N PRO A 306 -7.42 -10.68 5.51
CA PRO A 306 -6.48 -10.91 6.60
C PRO A 306 -5.15 -10.21 6.32
N TRP A 307 -4.70 -9.37 7.26
CA TRP A 307 -3.62 -8.39 7.04
C TRP A 307 -3.94 -7.44 5.89
N MET A 308 -4.93 -6.59 6.14
CA MET A 308 -5.46 -5.59 5.23
C MET A 308 -4.37 -4.58 4.83
N ALA A 309 -3.97 -4.59 3.56
CA ALA A 309 -2.71 -3.99 3.13
C ALA A 309 -2.88 -2.77 2.23
N SER A 310 -3.93 -2.73 1.39
CA SER A 310 -4.18 -1.59 0.51
C SER A 310 -5.66 -1.33 0.29
N ILE A 311 -5.93 -0.14 -0.23
CA ILE A 311 -7.26 0.28 -0.65
C ILE A 311 -7.17 0.93 -2.03
N THR A 312 -8.13 0.63 -2.90
CA THR A 312 -8.23 1.23 -4.24
C THR A 312 -9.68 1.47 -4.62
N PHE A 313 -9.95 2.64 -5.18
CA PHE A 313 -11.25 2.96 -5.78
C PHE A 313 -11.25 2.59 -7.27
N GLY A 314 -12.36 2.02 -7.72
CA GLY A 314 -12.57 1.62 -9.11
C GLY A 314 -14.05 1.54 -9.46
N GLY A 315 -14.36 0.85 -10.55
CA GLY A 315 -15.69 0.87 -11.16
C GLY A 315 -15.95 2.18 -11.92
N PRO A 316 -16.98 2.23 -12.78
CA PRO A 316 -17.19 3.33 -13.73
C PRO A 316 -17.45 4.70 -13.08
N ASP A 317 -17.83 4.72 -11.80
CA ASP A 317 -18.12 5.91 -10.99
C ASP A 317 -17.12 6.12 -9.84
N LEU A 318 -16.04 5.33 -9.78
CA LEU A 318 -15.06 5.31 -8.70
C LEU A 318 -15.65 5.04 -7.31
N ARG A 319 -16.83 4.43 -7.20
CA ARG A 319 -17.45 4.10 -5.91
C ARG A 319 -17.21 2.68 -5.45
N THR A 320 -16.63 1.81 -6.26
CA THR A 320 -16.27 0.48 -5.80
C THR A 320 -14.92 0.53 -5.09
N VAL A 321 -14.90 0.17 -3.81
CA VAL A 321 -13.68 0.04 -3.02
C VAL A 321 -13.21 -1.40 -3.07
N TYR A 322 -11.94 -1.60 -3.43
CA TYR A 322 -11.24 -2.88 -3.39
C TYR A 322 -10.19 -2.87 -2.30
N ILE A 323 -10.08 -3.98 -1.56
CA ILE A 323 -9.17 -4.10 -0.43
C ILE A 323 -8.11 -5.18 -0.72
N GLY A 324 -6.83 -4.79 -0.64
CA GLY A 324 -5.70 -5.69 -0.74
C GLY A 324 -5.38 -6.39 0.58
N SER A 325 -4.72 -7.54 0.51
CA SER A 325 -4.47 -8.39 1.68
C SER A 325 -3.15 -9.13 1.54
N LEU A 326 -2.35 -9.15 2.63
CA LEU A 326 -1.08 -9.88 2.64
C LEU A 326 -1.26 -11.40 2.74
N MET A 327 -2.40 -11.86 3.26
CA MET A 327 -2.69 -13.29 3.45
C MET A 327 -3.91 -13.76 2.65
N GLY A 328 -4.46 -12.90 1.79
CA GLY A 328 -5.67 -13.16 1.03
C GLY A 328 -5.42 -13.96 -0.25
N THR A 329 -6.47 -14.65 -0.70
CA THR A 329 -6.52 -15.37 -1.98
C THR A 329 -7.58 -14.84 -2.95
N THR A 330 -8.34 -13.83 -2.50
CA THR A 330 -9.37 -13.09 -3.26
C THR A 330 -9.29 -11.61 -2.86
N ILE A 331 -9.99 -10.74 -3.59
CA ILE A 331 -10.06 -9.30 -3.32
C ILE A 331 -11.48 -8.95 -2.85
N PRO A 332 -11.68 -8.59 -1.57
CA PRO A 332 -12.95 -8.05 -1.10
C PRO A 332 -13.25 -6.69 -1.71
N PHE A 333 -14.54 -6.44 -1.98
CA PHE A 333 -15.01 -5.16 -2.46
C PHE A 333 -16.41 -4.80 -1.98
N PHE A 334 -16.67 -3.50 -1.88
CA PHE A 334 -17.96 -2.92 -1.48
C PHE A 334 -18.15 -1.54 -2.13
N THR A 335 -19.33 -0.94 -1.93
CA THR A 335 -19.65 0.38 -2.48
C THR A 335 -19.45 1.48 -1.42
N SER A 336 -18.65 2.49 -1.77
CA SER A 336 -18.45 3.70 -0.98
C SER A 336 -19.58 4.72 -1.21
N PRO A 337 -19.98 5.50 -0.19
CA PRO A 337 -20.95 6.59 -0.34
C PRO A 337 -20.38 7.78 -1.14
N VAL A 338 -19.06 7.81 -1.35
CA VAL A 338 -18.31 8.87 -2.03
C VAL A 338 -17.34 8.25 -3.04
N ALA A 339 -17.21 8.87 -4.21
CA ALA A 339 -16.27 8.40 -5.23
C ALA A 339 -14.83 8.60 -4.78
N GLY A 340 -13.93 7.72 -5.19
CA GLY A 340 -12.49 7.89 -5.06
C GLY A 340 -11.99 9.14 -5.79
N LEU A 341 -10.86 9.68 -5.35
CA LEU A 341 -10.10 10.65 -6.12
C LEU A 341 -9.51 9.92 -7.35
N PRO A 342 -9.77 10.37 -8.59
CA PRO A 342 -9.19 9.74 -9.77
C PRO A 342 -7.66 9.77 -9.74
N MET A 343 -7.04 8.62 -9.99
CA MET A 343 -5.61 8.52 -10.19
C MET A 343 -5.22 9.04 -11.58
N VAL A 344 -3.94 9.35 -11.79
CA VAL A 344 -3.42 9.91 -13.06
C VAL A 344 -3.57 8.99 -14.29
N HIS A 345 -3.96 7.73 -14.08
CA HIS A 345 -4.21 6.73 -15.13
C HIS A 345 -5.71 6.52 -15.42
N TRP A 346 -6.60 7.23 -14.73
CA TRP A 346 -8.05 7.08 -14.83
C TRP A 346 -8.64 7.82 -16.04
#